data_AF-A0A7S2DU98-F1
#
_entry.id   AF-A0A7S2DU98-F1
#
_cell.length_a   1.000
_cell.length_b   1.000
_cell.length_c   1.000
_cell.angle_alpha   90.00
_cell.angle_beta   90.00
_cell.angle_gamma   90.00
#
_symmetry.space_group_name_H-M   'P 1'
#
loop_
_entity.id
_entity.type
_entity.pdbx_description
1 polymer ?
#
loop_
_entity_poly.entity_id
_entity_poly.type
_entity_poly.pdbx_seq_one_letter_code
_entity_poly.pdbx_strand_id
1 'polypeptide(L)'
;ADLAGKGLLWTITGTSVLARQGEGLKTEEAGRFRKFAFLEQVGKDAKGTRLHMKRLRGRGPEEGWITAMVKGKEVARQVTNPMEIGAIQMSEMNDLFKDVMDAMAEEEGGEGGGGD
;
A
#
# COMPACT_ATOMS: atom_id res chain seq x y z
N ALA A 1 -17.02 -9.56 -5.97
CA ALA A 1 -16.25 -10.38 -6.93
C ALA A 1 -15.01 -10.91 -6.22
N ASP A 2 -14.64 -12.17 -6.44
CA ASP A 2 -13.38 -12.73 -5.91
C ASP A 2 -12.19 -12.17 -6.70
N LEU A 3 -11.66 -11.02 -6.28
CA LEU A 3 -10.54 -10.34 -6.95
C LEU A 3 -9.20 -11.00 -6.61
N ALA A 4 -9.05 -11.51 -5.39
CA ALA A 4 -7.83 -12.18 -4.94
C ALA A 4 -7.62 -13.50 -5.69
N GLY A 5 -8.66 -14.35 -5.76
CA GLY A 5 -8.60 -15.62 -6.50
C GLY A 5 -8.41 -15.43 -8.01
N LYS A 6 -8.74 -14.26 -8.55
CA LYS A 6 -8.48 -13.89 -9.96
C LYS A 6 -7.11 -13.24 -10.19
N GLY A 7 -6.32 -12.99 -9.14
CA GLY A 7 -5.04 -12.28 -9.25
C GLY A 7 -5.17 -10.81 -9.64
N LEU A 8 -6.33 -10.20 -9.42
CA LEU A 8 -6.64 -8.81 -9.76
C LEU A 8 -6.59 -7.88 -8.55
N LEU A 9 -6.43 -8.40 -7.34
CA LEU A 9 -6.28 -7.60 -6.13
C LEU A 9 -4.81 -7.26 -5.90
N TRP A 10 -4.53 -5.98 -5.64
CA TRP A 10 -3.19 -5.45 -5.39
C TRP A 10 -3.15 -4.59 -4.13
N THR A 11 -1.98 -4.47 -3.52
CA THR A 11 -1.71 -3.55 -2.40
C THR A 11 -0.43 -2.75 -2.65
N ILE A 12 -0.34 -1.55 -2.07
CA ILE A 12 0.87 -0.73 -2.10
C ILE A 12 1.76 -1.06 -0.90
N THR A 13 2.98 -1.52 -1.17
CA THR A 13 3.98 -1.89 -0.16
C THR A 13 4.99 -0.77 0.13
N GLY A 14 5.27 0.07 -0.86
CA GLY A 14 6.09 1.27 -0.68
C GLY A 14 5.35 2.40 0.02
N THR A 15 6.05 3.49 0.38
CA THR A 15 5.43 4.68 0.99
C THR A 15 4.31 5.26 0.12
N SER A 16 4.56 5.34 -1.18
CA SER A 16 3.57 5.72 -2.18
C SER A 16 3.99 5.31 -3.59
N VAL A 17 3.02 5.21 -4.49
CA VAL A 17 3.21 4.95 -5.93
C VAL A 17 2.59 6.08 -6.73
N LEU A 18 3.34 6.61 -7.70
CA LEU A 18 2.84 7.61 -8.64
C LEU A 18 1.89 6.95 -9.66
N ALA A 19 0.67 7.45 -9.71
CA ALA A 19 -0.32 7.12 -10.72
C ALA A 19 -0.33 8.21 -11.80
N ARG A 20 -0.42 7.80 -13.06
CA ARG A 20 -0.56 8.71 -14.20
C ARG A 20 -1.89 8.50 -14.89
N GLN A 21 -2.40 9.53 -15.57
CA GLN A 21 -3.67 9.47 -16.29
C GLN A 21 -3.64 8.49 -17.48
N GLY A 22 -2.47 8.23 -18.06
CA GLY A 22 -2.30 7.26 -19.15
C GLY A 22 -1.04 6.40 -18.99
N GLU A 23 -0.92 5.34 -19.81
CA GLU A 23 0.17 4.35 -19.72
C GLU A 23 1.57 4.94 -19.93
N GLY A 24 1.69 6.05 -20.66
CA GLY A 24 2.96 6.70 -20.98
C GLY A 24 3.68 7.29 -19.76
N LEU A 25 5.03 7.36 -19.80
CA LEU A 25 5.82 7.93 -18.69
C LEU A 25 5.72 9.46 -18.58
N LYS A 26 5.25 10.11 -19.64
CA LYS A 26 5.13 11.58 -19.75
C LYS A 26 3.68 12.07 -19.68
N THR A 27 2.72 11.18 -19.42
CA THR A 27 1.33 11.56 -19.21
C THR A 27 1.20 12.30 -17.88
N GLU A 28 0.15 13.09 -17.75
CA GLU A 28 -0.12 13.85 -16.53
C GLU A 28 -0.22 12.95 -15.30
N GLU A 29 0.16 13.51 -14.15
CA GLU A 29 0.03 12.83 -12.87
C GLU A 29 -1.43 12.84 -12.42
N ALA A 30 -1.97 11.66 -12.11
CA ALA A 30 -3.30 11.52 -11.49
C ALA A 30 -3.23 11.68 -9.96
N GLY A 31 -2.02 11.54 -9.39
CA GLY A 31 -1.77 11.60 -7.96
C GLY A 31 -0.96 10.39 -7.49
N ARG A 32 -1.02 10.09 -6.19
CA ARG A 32 -0.25 8.99 -5.59
C ARG A 32 -1.10 8.09 -4.73
N PHE A 33 -1.09 6.79 -5.01
CA PHE A 33 -1.59 5.78 -4.08
C PHE A 33 -0.63 5.66 -2.90
N ARG A 34 -1.16 5.62 -1.67
CA ARG A 34 -0.36 5.50 -0.44
C ARG A 34 -0.22 4.05 -0.01
N LYS A 35 0.78 3.78 0.85
CA LYS A 35 0.98 2.48 1.51
C LYS A 35 -0.36 1.94 2.03
N PHE A 36 -0.55 0.62 1.90
CA PHE A 36 -1.78 -0.11 2.31
C PHE A 36 -3.05 0.19 1.51
N ALA A 37 -2.99 1.00 0.45
CA ALA A 37 -4.10 1.12 -0.48
C ALA A 37 -4.34 -0.21 -1.20
N PHE A 38 -5.60 -0.65 -1.23
CA PHE A 38 -6.03 -1.81 -2.01
C PHE A 38 -6.57 -1.36 -3.35
N LEU A 39 -6.11 -2.01 -4.42
CA LEU A 39 -6.39 -1.66 -5.79
C LEU A 39 -6.90 -2.89 -6.56
N GLU A 40 -7.80 -2.65 -7.50
CA GLU A 40 -8.21 -3.60 -8.54
C GLU A 40 -7.41 -3.32 -9.80
N GLN A 41 -6.78 -4.34 -10.37
CA GLN A 41 -6.20 -4.27 -11.70
C GLN A 41 -7.30 -4.36 -12.75
N VAL A 42 -7.54 -3.27 -13.46
CA VAL A 42 -8.57 -3.19 -14.51
C VAL A 42 -7.97 -3.28 -15.92
N GLY A 43 -6.64 -3.21 -16.05
CA GLY A 43 -5.96 -3.33 -17.34
C GLY A 43 -4.44 -3.39 -17.21
N LYS A 44 -3.77 -3.60 -18.34
CA LYS A 44 -2.32 -3.53 -18.49
C LYS A 44 -1.95 -3.02 -19.87
N ASP A 45 -0.79 -2.41 -20.00
CA ASP A 45 -0.23 -2.03 -21.30
C ASP A 45 0.14 -3.30 -22.11
N ALA A 46 0.46 -3.11 -23.39
CA ALA A 46 0.83 -4.21 -24.28
C ALA A 46 2.06 -5.01 -23.78
N LYS A 47 2.93 -4.38 -22.99
CA LYS A 47 4.15 -4.99 -22.45
C LYS A 47 3.95 -5.61 -21.06
N GLY A 48 2.82 -5.39 -20.41
CA GLY A 48 2.58 -5.77 -19.02
C GLY A 48 3.42 -5.03 -17.97
N THR A 49 4.12 -3.95 -18.38
CA THR A 49 5.00 -3.18 -17.49
C THR A 49 4.24 -2.09 -16.72
N ARG A 50 3.06 -1.72 -17.21
CA ARG A 50 2.20 -0.69 -16.63
C ARG A 50 0.84 -1.29 -16.36
N LEU A 51 0.33 -1.02 -15.18
CA LEU A 51 -0.92 -1.59 -14.70
C LEU A 51 -1.91 -0.46 -14.50
N HIS A 52 -3.10 -0.61 -15.09
CA HIS A 52 -4.19 0.31 -14.84
C HIS A 52 -4.93 -0.16 -13.58
N MET A 53 -4.95 0.70 -12.57
CA MET A 53 -5.45 0.37 -11.24
C MET A 53 -6.63 1.26 -10.88
N LYS A 54 -7.64 0.65 -10.27
CA LYS A 54 -8.76 1.33 -9.63
C LYS A 54 -8.67 1.17 -8.12
N ARG A 55 -8.79 2.24 -7.37
CA ARG A 55 -8.74 2.19 -5.90
C ARG A 55 -10.03 1.58 -5.33
N LEU A 56 -9.85 0.59 -4.47
CA LEU A 56 -10.93 0.00 -3.68
C LEU A 56 -10.95 0.60 -2.27
N ARG A 57 -9.78 0.80 -1.67
CA ARG A 57 -9.62 1.30 -0.28
C ARG A 57 -8.26 1.97 -0.09
N GLY A 58 -8.14 2.80 0.96
CA GLY A 58 -6.93 3.56 1.28
C GLY A 58 -6.91 4.94 0.62
N ARG A 59 -5.74 5.59 0.59
CA ARG A 59 -5.58 6.97 0.10
C ARG A 59 -4.93 7.02 -1.27
N GLY A 60 -5.40 7.94 -2.13
CA GLY A 60 -4.88 8.18 -3.47
C GLY A 60 -5.99 8.56 -4.45
N PRO A 61 -5.68 8.66 -5.76
CA PRO A 61 -6.69 8.91 -6.79
C PRO A 61 -7.72 7.79 -6.88
N GLU A 62 -8.78 7.99 -7.66
CA GLU A 62 -9.78 6.93 -7.92
C GLU A 62 -9.23 5.85 -8.86
N GLU A 63 -8.48 6.26 -9.87
CA GLU A 63 -7.83 5.36 -10.81
C GLU A 63 -6.51 5.93 -11.33
N GLY A 64 -5.72 5.09 -11.99
CA GLY A 64 -4.55 5.53 -12.75
C GLY A 64 -3.54 4.44 -13.03
N TRP A 65 -2.57 4.77 -13.87
CA TRP A 65 -1.53 3.87 -14.37
C TRP A 65 -0.29 3.89 -13.49
N ILE A 66 0.16 2.71 -13.06
CA ILE A 66 1.33 2.55 -12.19
C ILE A 66 2.34 1.56 -12.74
N THR A 67 3.54 1.53 -12.15
CA THR A 67 4.48 0.40 -12.23
C THR A 67 4.55 -0.28 -10.88
N ALA A 68 4.59 -1.62 -10.86
CA ALA A 68 4.77 -2.39 -9.64
C ALA A 68 6.21 -2.31 -9.10
N MET A 69 7.18 -1.96 -9.96
CA MET A 69 8.61 -1.88 -9.63
C MET A 69 9.16 -0.49 -9.91
N VAL A 70 9.92 0.08 -8.98
CA VAL A 70 10.63 1.36 -9.15
C VAL A 70 12.08 1.18 -8.72
N LYS A 71 13.02 1.39 -9.65
CA LYS A 71 14.48 1.22 -9.42
C LYS A 71 14.81 -0.14 -8.77
N GLY A 72 14.17 -1.21 -9.24
CA GLY A 72 14.36 -2.58 -8.73
C GLY A 72 13.67 -2.89 -7.40
N LYS A 73 12.95 -1.94 -6.81
CA LYS A 73 12.17 -2.17 -5.58
C LYS A 73 10.69 -2.39 -5.90
N GLU A 74 10.10 -3.42 -5.31
CA GLU A 74 8.65 -3.64 -5.36
C GLU A 74 7.94 -2.56 -4.53
N VAL A 75 6.97 -1.89 -5.17
CA VAL A 75 6.19 -0.81 -4.56
C VAL A 75 4.69 -1.10 -4.56
N ALA A 76 4.26 -2.08 -5.36
CA ALA A 76 2.93 -2.65 -5.33
C ALA A 76 3.03 -4.15 -5.61
N ARG A 77 2.21 -4.95 -4.94
CA ARG A 77 2.20 -6.41 -5.12
C ARG A 77 0.79 -6.97 -5.19
N GLN A 78 0.66 -8.12 -5.84
CA GLN A 78 -0.59 -8.88 -5.87
C GLN A 78 -0.90 -9.45 -4.48
N VAL A 79 -2.20 -9.54 -4.20
CA VAL A 79 -2.75 -10.19 -3.01
C VAL A 79 -3.47 -11.45 -3.52
N THR A 80 -2.90 -12.60 -3.23
CA THR A 80 -3.30 -13.87 -3.88
C THR A 80 -4.28 -14.69 -3.05
N ASN A 81 -4.35 -14.43 -1.74
CA ASN A 81 -5.29 -15.10 -0.86
C ASN A 81 -5.90 -14.14 0.19
N PRO A 82 -7.06 -14.48 0.76
CA PRO A 82 -7.73 -13.64 1.75
C PRO A 82 -6.95 -13.42 3.06
N MET A 83 -6.09 -14.35 3.48
CA MET A 83 -5.33 -14.20 4.72
C MET A 83 -4.33 -13.05 4.64
N GLU A 84 -3.78 -12.79 3.46
CA GLU A 84 -2.92 -11.64 3.22
C GLU A 84 -3.64 -10.31 3.47
N ILE A 85 -4.94 -10.22 3.18
CA ILE A 85 -5.74 -9.00 3.43
C ILE A 85 -5.72 -8.67 4.93
N GLY A 86 -5.97 -9.68 5.77
CA GLY A 86 -5.93 -9.52 7.22
C GLY A 86 -4.54 -9.11 7.72
N ALA A 87 -3.48 -9.74 7.22
CA ALA A 87 -2.10 -9.39 7.57
C ALA A 87 -1.73 -7.95 7.17
N ILE A 88 -2.18 -7.50 5.99
CA ILE A 88 -1.97 -6.12 5.52
C ILE A 88 -2.70 -5.12 6.42
N GLN A 89 -3.95 -5.40 6.79
CA GLN A 89 -4.73 -4.53 7.68
C GLN A 89 -4.12 -4.44 9.08
N MET A 90 -3.64 -5.57 9.63
CA MET A 90 -2.93 -5.57 10.92
C MET A 90 -1.63 -4.76 10.83
N SER A 91 -0.89 -4.87 9.72
CA SER A 91 0.32 -4.08 9.50
C SER A 91 0.02 -2.58 9.40
N GLU A 92 -1.08 -2.20 8.75
CA GLU A 92 -1.52 -0.80 8.68
C GLU A 92 -1.90 -0.25 10.06
N MET A 93 -2.60 -1.06 10.87
CA MET A 93 -2.97 -0.68 12.23
C MET A 93 -1.72 -0.50 13.10
N ASN A 94 -0.77 -1.43 13.03
CA ASN A 94 0.50 -1.32 13.75
C ASN A 94 1.27 -0.06 13.32
N ASP A 95 1.36 0.22 12.02
CA ASP A 95 2.02 1.43 11.50
C ASP A 95 1.32 2.71 12.00
N LEU A 96 -0.02 2.71 12.09
CA LEU A 96 -0.80 3.87 12.53
C LEU A 96 -0.62 4.17 14.03
N PHE A 97 -0.55 3.11 14.85
CA PHE A 97 -0.48 3.23 16.30
C PHE A 97 0.95 3.09 16.85
N LYS A 98 1.96 2.92 15.99
CA LYS A 98 3.36 2.73 16.40
C LYS A 98 3.81 3.78 17.42
N ASP A 99 3.60 5.06 17.11
CA ASP A 99 4.05 6.15 17.98
C ASP A 99 3.28 6.18 19.32
N VAL A 100 2.02 5.74 19.33
CA VAL A 100 1.21 5.62 20.56
C VAL A 100 1.73 4.47 21.41
N MET A 101 2.02 3.32 20.80
CA MET A 101 2.54 2.14 21.49
C MET A 101 3.95 2.39 22.04
N ASP A 102 4.80 3.07 21.27
CA ASP A 102 6.15 3.45 21.71
C ASP A 102 6.08 4.37 22.94
N ALA A 103 5.19 5.37 22.93
CA ALA A 103 5.00 6.28 24.06
C ALA A 103 4.49 5.55 25.33
N MET A 104 3.55 4.62 25.20
CA MET A 104 3.04 3.84 26.35
C MET A 104 4.12 2.95 26.99
N ALA A 105 5.01 2.38 26.18
CA ALA A 105 6.08 1.51 26.68
C ALA A 105 7.15 2.29 27.46
N GLU A 106 7.37 3.57 27.14
CA GLU A 106 8.32 4.43 27.86
C GLU A 106 7.81 4.82 29.27
N GLU A 107 6.50 4.97 29.46
CA GLU A 107 5.91 5.33 30.76
C GLU A 107 5.96 4.17 31.79
N GLU A 108 5.86 2.91 31.35
CA GLU A 108 5.93 1.73 32.23
C GLU A 108 7.37 1.42 32.73
N GLY A 109 8.39 2.05 32.14
CA GLY A 109 9.80 1.86 32.52
C GLY A 109 10.36 2.88 33.53
N GLY A 110 9.54 3.85 34.00
CA GLY A 110 10.00 5.03 34.74
C GLY A 110 9.97 4.98 36.27
N GLU A 111 9.33 3.99 36.91
CA GLU A 111 9.26 3.89 38.37
C GLU A 111 10.21 2.82 38.94
N GLY A 112 11.45 3.21 39.23
CA GLY A 112 12.40 2.30 39.88
C GLY A 112 13.75 2.92 40.21
N GLY A 113 13.79 3.96 41.03
CA GLY A 113 15.09 4.52 41.44
C GLY A 113 15.03 5.76 42.32
N GLY A 114 14.31 5.68 43.45
CA GLY A 114 14.33 6.74 44.47
C GLY A 114 13.97 6.16 45.82
N GLY A 115 14.92 5.47 46.45
CA GLY A 115 14.84 4.98 47.81
C GLY A 115 16.21 5.12 48.47
N ASP A 116 16.20 5.84 49.60
CA ASP A 116 17.29 6.45 50.39
C ASP A 116 18.57 5.64 50.67
#